data_AF-A0A7V5C148-F1
#
_entry.id   AF-A0A7V5C148-F1
#
_cell.length_a   1.000
_cell.length_b   1.000
_cell.length_c   1.000
_cell.angle_alpha   90.00
_cell.angle_beta   90.00
_cell.angle_gamma   90.00
#
_symmetry.space_group_name_H-M   'P 1'
#
loop_
_entity.id
_entity.type
_entity.pdbx_description
1 polymer ?
#
loop_
_entity_poly.entity_id
_entity_poly.type
_entity_poly.pdbx_seq_one_letter_code
_entity_poly.pdbx_strand_id
1 'polypeptide(L)'
;MEVLVGCAPGRRFVAVAVVLVSAACGGSGAAPTPPSSGESGPVGTEPTFPWSTVTTTSFPPIYGYGDFSAYGYDQVPWDEVTALELACLRDHGVSVAPVGATGIRHTGPIEQAPLFEAYSDACHAGLNVPDESTLTSAGIETVYDFWLDQAECLRELGYAVPDAPSRETFVENYPEVDWVPYRWVPIDELAEAEESCPQSPWD
;
A
#
# COMPACT_ATOMS: atom_id res chain seq x y z
N MET A 1 -4.25 12.64 10.02
CA MET A 1 -4.72 11.72 8.97
C MET A 1 -3.58 11.64 7.99
N GLU A 2 -2.76 10.62 8.13
CA GLU A 2 -1.59 10.38 7.28
C GLU A 2 -1.99 9.40 6.19
N VAL A 3 -1.54 9.67 4.97
CA VAL A 3 -1.68 8.74 3.84
C VAL A 3 -0.28 8.24 3.57
N LEU A 4 0.02 7.07 4.13
CA LEU A 4 1.21 6.30 3.79
C LEU A 4 0.89 5.54 2.50
N VAL A 5 1.60 5.87 1.44
CA VAL A 5 1.61 5.08 0.21
C VAL A 5 2.97 4.38 0.21
N GLY A 6 2.97 3.11 0.62
CA GLY A 6 4.14 2.27 0.43
C GLY A 6 4.28 1.98 -1.06
N CYS A 7 5.41 2.34 -1.65
CA CYS A 7 5.81 1.84 -2.96
C CYS A 7 6.23 0.37 -2.81
N ALA A 8 5.25 -0.52 -2.65
CA ALA A 8 5.47 -1.94 -2.91
C ALA A 8 5.42 -2.11 -4.43
N PRO A 9 6.53 -2.49 -5.08
CA PRO A 9 6.56 -2.54 -6.53
C PRO A 9 5.63 -3.68 -7.01
N GLY A 10 4.72 -3.38 -7.95
CA GLY A 10 3.82 -4.36 -8.58
C GLY A 10 2.31 -4.29 -8.25
N ARG A 11 1.84 -3.46 -7.30
CA ARG A 11 0.40 -3.35 -6.99
C ARG A 11 -0.24 -2.06 -7.49
N ARG A 12 -1.41 -2.19 -8.14
CA ARG A 12 -2.33 -1.08 -8.37
C ARG A 12 -2.71 -0.46 -7.03
N PHE A 13 -2.46 0.84 -6.87
CA PHE A 13 -2.81 1.59 -5.67
C PHE A 13 -4.32 1.49 -5.40
N VAL A 14 -4.66 1.11 -4.17
CA VAL A 14 -6.02 1.28 -3.63
C VAL A 14 -5.91 2.28 -2.49
N ALA A 15 -6.09 3.55 -2.81
CA ALA A 15 -6.20 4.59 -1.79
C ALA A 15 -7.47 4.36 -0.96
N VAL A 16 -7.33 3.78 0.24
CA VAL A 16 -8.42 3.66 1.21
C VAL A 16 -8.47 4.95 2.03
N ALA A 17 -9.33 5.89 1.64
CA ALA A 17 -9.64 7.06 2.45
C ALA A 17 -10.50 6.66 3.65
N VAL A 18 -9.90 6.54 4.85
CA VAL A 18 -10.63 6.23 6.10
C VAL A 18 -11.16 7.53 6.72
N VAL A 19 -12.44 7.81 6.54
CA VAL A 19 -13.12 8.91 7.27
C VAL A 19 -13.36 8.47 8.71
N LEU A 20 -12.51 8.90 9.64
CA LEU A 20 -12.74 8.74 11.07
C LEU A 20 -13.79 9.76 11.54
N VAL A 21 -15.06 9.34 11.60
CA VAL A 21 -16.10 10.08 12.31
C VAL A 21 -15.88 9.88 13.82
N SER A 22 -15.24 10.86 14.46
CA SER A 22 -15.11 10.90 15.91
C SER A 22 -16.47 11.21 16.55
N ALA A 23 -17.20 10.17 16.93
CA ALA A 23 -18.37 10.30 17.80
C ALA A 23 -17.89 10.46 19.25
N ALA A 24 -17.95 11.68 19.77
CA ALA A 24 -17.77 11.92 21.20
C ALA A 24 -18.98 11.36 21.97
N CYS A 25 -18.79 10.25 22.68
CA CYS A 25 -19.77 9.73 23.63
C CYS A 25 -19.24 9.92 25.06
N GLY A 26 -19.85 10.86 25.78
CA GLY A 26 -19.68 11.02 27.21
C GLY A 26 -20.55 10.04 28.00
N GLY A 27 -19.94 9.42 29.02
CA GLY A 27 -20.45 9.44 30.39
C GLY A 27 -21.67 8.56 30.79
N SER A 28 -21.37 7.70 31.76
CA SER A 28 -22.23 7.24 32.88
C SER A 28 -23.15 6.05 32.67
N GLY A 29 -22.98 5.08 33.59
CA GLY A 29 -23.59 3.77 33.57
C GLY A 29 -24.96 3.66 34.21
N ALA A 30 -25.60 2.53 33.91
CA ALA A 30 -26.57 1.80 34.71
C ALA A 30 -26.78 0.46 33.99
N ALA A 31 -26.89 -0.65 34.73
CA ALA A 31 -27.31 -1.93 34.18
C ALA A 31 -28.85 -1.97 34.06
N PRO A 32 -29.40 -2.43 32.92
CA PRO A 32 -30.71 -3.06 32.96
C PRO A 32 -30.84 -4.34 32.11
N THR A 33 -31.53 -5.31 32.71
CA THR A 33 -32.54 -6.25 32.20
C THR A 33 -32.56 -6.68 30.71
N PRO A 34 -32.74 -7.99 30.40
CA PRO A 34 -32.92 -8.46 29.03
C PRO A 34 -34.28 -8.03 28.45
N PRO A 35 -34.34 -7.44 27.24
CA PRO A 35 -35.60 -7.15 26.58
C PRO A 35 -36.14 -8.35 25.79
N SER A 36 -37.46 -8.43 25.89
CA SER A 36 -38.41 -9.30 25.20
C SER A 36 -38.32 -9.21 23.67
N SER A 37 -38.61 -10.35 23.04
CA SER A 37 -38.93 -10.49 21.62
C SER A 37 -40.04 -9.54 21.19
N GLY A 38 -39.87 -8.87 20.05
CA GLY A 38 -40.93 -8.09 19.41
C GLY A 38 -40.45 -7.26 18.22
N GLU A 39 -41.20 -7.39 17.12
CA GLU A 39 -41.36 -6.43 16.02
C GLU A 39 -40.35 -6.43 14.86
N SER A 40 -40.72 -7.17 13.82
CA SER A 40 -40.24 -7.00 12.44
C SER A 40 -40.75 -5.66 11.88
N GLY A 41 -39.93 -4.62 11.97
CA GLY A 41 -40.18 -3.33 11.32
C GLY A 41 -40.07 -3.40 9.79
N PRO A 42 -40.69 -2.45 9.06
CA PRO A 42 -40.65 -2.40 7.61
C PRO A 42 -39.23 -2.10 7.10
N VAL A 43 -38.82 -2.83 6.06
CA VAL A 43 -37.55 -2.69 5.33
C VAL A 43 -37.40 -1.24 4.87
N GLY A 44 -36.53 -0.49 5.57
CA GLY A 44 -36.19 0.89 5.23
C GLY A 44 -35.50 0.93 3.87
N THR A 45 -35.95 1.82 3.01
CA THR A 45 -35.39 2.09 1.70
C THR A 45 -33.93 2.53 1.88
N GLU A 46 -32.98 1.70 1.42
CA GLU A 46 -31.56 2.03 1.44
C GLU A 46 -31.36 3.40 0.77
N PRO A 47 -30.69 4.36 1.43
CA PRO A 47 -30.37 5.63 0.82
C PRO A 47 -29.51 5.37 -0.42
N THR A 48 -30.07 5.58 -1.60
CA THR A 48 -29.34 5.56 -2.87
C THR A 48 -28.37 6.74 -2.87
N PHE A 49 -27.16 6.53 -2.35
CA PHE A 49 -26.08 7.49 -2.49
C PHE A 49 -25.72 7.56 -3.98
N PRO A 50 -25.85 8.72 -4.64
CA PRO A 50 -25.36 8.87 -6.01
C PRO A 50 -23.84 8.77 -5.92
N TRP A 51 -23.30 7.62 -6.32
CA TRP A 51 -21.89 7.44 -6.58
C TRP A 51 -21.52 8.47 -7.65
N SER A 52 -21.01 9.60 -7.21
CA SER A 52 -20.44 10.58 -8.12
C SER A 52 -19.22 9.90 -8.71
N THR A 53 -19.21 9.76 -10.03
CA THR A 53 -18.09 9.21 -10.78
C THR A 53 -16.87 10.08 -10.50
N VAL A 54 -15.99 9.64 -9.61
CA VAL A 54 -14.68 10.25 -9.40
C VAL A 54 -13.94 10.03 -10.72
N THR A 55 -13.70 11.12 -11.44
CA THR A 55 -12.86 11.07 -12.64
C THR A 55 -11.42 10.95 -12.15
N THR A 56 -10.89 9.73 -12.13
CA THR A 56 -9.46 9.49 -11.88
C THR A 56 -8.68 10.25 -12.95
N THR A 57 -7.95 11.28 -12.54
CA THR A 57 -7.06 12.02 -13.43
C THR A 57 -5.81 11.17 -13.59
N SER A 58 -5.62 10.60 -14.79
CA SER A 58 -4.38 9.92 -15.16
C SER A 58 -3.56 10.85 -16.05
N PHE A 59 -2.27 11.02 -15.74
CA PHE A 59 -1.32 11.77 -16.56
C PHE A 59 -0.53 10.82 -17.47
N PRO A 60 -0.07 11.27 -18.66
CA PRO A 60 0.88 10.49 -19.45
C PRO A 60 2.22 10.35 -18.70
N PRO A 61 3.03 9.32 -19.00
CA PRO A 61 4.35 9.16 -18.40
C PRO A 61 5.22 10.41 -18.54
N ILE A 62 5.92 10.78 -17.47
CA ILE A 62 6.80 11.94 -17.39
C ILE A 62 8.25 11.48 -17.55
N TYR A 63 8.78 11.66 -18.76
CA TYR A 63 10.14 11.25 -19.09
C TYR A 63 11.18 12.30 -18.67
N GLY A 64 12.45 11.89 -18.65
CA GLY A 64 13.61 12.78 -18.47
C GLY A 64 14.32 12.64 -17.11
N TYR A 65 13.83 11.77 -16.23
CA TYR A 65 14.44 11.51 -14.93
C TYR A 65 15.31 10.25 -14.92
N GLY A 66 15.08 9.29 -15.82
CA GLY A 66 15.87 8.06 -15.92
C GLY A 66 15.24 7.08 -16.91
N ASP A 67 15.94 5.98 -17.19
CA ASP A 67 15.42 4.85 -17.97
C ASP A 67 16.05 3.55 -17.47
N PHE A 68 15.22 2.69 -16.89
CA PHE A 68 15.62 1.41 -16.29
C PHE A 68 15.24 0.21 -17.17
N SER A 69 14.83 0.43 -18.42
CA SER A 69 14.41 -0.64 -19.35
C SER A 69 15.51 -1.66 -19.69
N ALA A 70 16.78 -1.34 -19.39
CA ALA A 70 17.92 -2.23 -19.61
C ALA A 70 18.18 -3.22 -18.45
N TYR A 71 17.53 -3.04 -17.29
CA TYR A 71 17.72 -3.89 -16.12
C TYR A 71 16.73 -5.06 -16.12
N GLY A 72 17.12 -6.18 -15.48
CA GLY A 72 16.12 -7.10 -14.92
C GLY A 72 15.52 -6.49 -13.66
N TYR A 73 14.26 -6.80 -13.33
CA TYR A 73 13.59 -6.24 -12.15
C TYR A 73 14.38 -6.44 -10.84
N ASP A 74 15.00 -7.61 -10.69
CA ASP A 74 15.88 -8.00 -9.58
C ASP A 74 17.23 -7.27 -9.56
N GLN A 75 17.55 -6.52 -10.61
CA GLN A 75 18.80 -5.78 -10.79
C GLN A 75 18.60 -4.27 -10.77
N VAL A 76 17.36 -3.81 -10.66
CA VAL A 76 17.02 -2.38 -10.60
C VAL A 76 17.62 -1.79 -9.32
N PRO A 77 18.42 -0.71 -9.39
CA PRO A 77 18.87 0.01 -8.21
C PRO A 77 17.69 0.85 -7.67
N TRP A 78 16.89 0.23 -6.80
CA TRP A 78 15.64 0.82 -6.31
C TRP A 78 15.82 2.13 -5.54
N ASP A 79 16.97 2.32 -4.88
CA ASP A 79 17.35 3.59 -4.25
C ASP A 79 17.47 4.74 -5.28
N GLU A 80 18.04 4.46 -6.45
CA GLU A 80 18.14 5.41 -7.55
C GLU A 80 16.77 5.69 -8.18
N VAL A 81 15.94 4.66 -8.40
CA VAL A 81 14.55 4.81 -8.87
C VAL A 81 13.77 5.76 -7.96
N THR A 82 13.80 5.50 -6.65
CA THR A 82 13.10 6.32 -5.64
C THR A 82 13.63 7.74 -5.60
N ALA A 83 14.96 7.94 -5.69
CA ALA A 83 15.55 9.27 -5.73
C ALA A 83 15.11 10.09 -6.95
N LEU A 84 15.01 9.44 -8.12
CA LEU A 84 14.58 10.06 -9.38
C LEU A 84 13.08 10.34 -9.40
N GLU A 85 12.26 9.43 -8.86
CA GLU A 85 10.82 9.66 -8.69
C GLU A 85 10.55 10.83 -7.72
N LEU A 86 11.27 10.90 -6.60
CA LEU A 86 11.22 12.05 -5.68
C LEU A 86 11.59 13.38 -6.36
N ALA A 87 12.59 13.37 -7.24
CA ALA A 87 12.97 14.56 -8.01
C ALA A 87 11.82 14.99 -8.94
N CYS A 88 11.24 14.04 -9.69
CA CYS A 88 10.10 14.30 -10.56
C CYS A 88 8.90 14.89 -9.82
N LEU A 89 8.51 14.27 -8.70
CA LEU A 89 7.41 14.75 -7.86
C LEU A 89 7.63 16.19 -7.38
N ARG A 90 8.85 16.52 -6.94
CA ARG A 90 9.20 17.86 -6.44
C ARG A 90 9.20 18.91 -7.55
N ASP A 91 9.72 18.59 -8.73
CA ASP A 91 9.74 19.48 -9.89
C ASP A 91 8.33 19.80 -10.40
N HIS A 92 7.37 18.90 -10.14
CA HIS A 92 5.94 19.10 -10.38
C HIS A 92 5.17 19.70 -9.20
N GLY A 93 5.86 20.17 -8.16
CA GLY A 93 5.28 20.90 -7.04
C GLY A 93 4.56 20.02 -6.01
N VAL A 94 4.76 18.69 -6.06
CA VAL A 94 4.18 17.76 -5.09
C VAL A 94 5.05 17.73 -3.83
N SER A 95 4.43 17.92 -2.68
CA SER A 95 5.13 17.91 -1.38
C SER A 95 5.37 16.47 -0.92
N VAL A 96 6.64 16.02 -1.00
CA VAL A 96 7.04 14.64 -0.68
C VAL A 96 8.34 14.57 0.12
N ALA A 97 8.45 13.53 0.95
CA ALA A 97 9.65 13.18 1.70
C ALA A 97 10.02 11.70 1.50
N PRO A 98 11.31 11.35 1.50
CA PRO A 98 11.73 9.95 1.50
C PRO A 98 11.33 9.25 2.80
N VAL A 99 11.08 7.94 2.72
CA VAL A 99 10.88 7.02 3.84
C VAL A 99 11.78 5.81 3.62
N GLY A 100 12.81 5.65 4.46
CA GLY A 100 13.83 4.62 4.23
C GLY A 100 14.62 4.86 2.94
N ALA A 101 15.10 3.77 2.33
CA ALA A 101 15.86 3.80 1.07
C ALA A 101 14.95 3.94 -0.16
N THR A 102 13.79 3.26 -0.15
CA THR A 102 12.95 3.06 -1.34
C THR A 102 11.54 3.67 -1.24
N GLY A 103 11.13 4.14 -0.05
CA GLY A 103 9.78 4.68 0.17
C GLY A 103 9.64 6.19 -0.11
N ILE A 104 8.44 6.59 -0.52
CA ILE A 104 8.04 7.99 -0.74
C ILE A 104 6.76 8.27 0.04
N ARG A 105 6.77 9.32 0.87
CA ARG A 105 5.58 9.79 1.61
C ARG A 105 5.15 11.17 1.14
N HIS A 106 3.86 11.31 0.87
CA HIS A 106 3.23 12.60 0.65
C HIS A 106 3.13 13.39 1.98
N THR A 107 3.59 14.64 1.96
CA THR A 107 3.61 15.54 3.14
C THR A 107 2.73 16.78 2.97
N GLY A 108 1.97 16.88 1.87
CA GLY A 108 1.07 17.98 1.60
C GLY A 108 -0.32 17.82 2.24
N PRO A 109 -1.24 18.78 2.03
CA PRO A 109 -2.64 18.69 2.46
C PRO A 109 -3.35 17.46 1.88
N ILE A 110 -4.26 16.85 2.64
CA ILE A 110 -4.95 15.61 2.25
C ILE A 110 -5.72 15.75 0.92
N GLU A 111 -6.20 16.95 0.61
CA GLU A 111 -6.90 17.28 -0.63
C GLU A 111 -6.01 17.11 -1.87
N GLN A 112 -4.69 17.05 -1.70
CA GLN A 112 -3.71 16.80 -2.76
C GLN A 112 -3.33 15.33 -2.90
N ALA A 113 -3.84 14.41 -2.08
CA ALA A 113 -3.52 12.99 -2.19
C ALA A 113 -3.82 12.40 -3.59
N PRO A 114 -4.96 12.71 -4.25
CA PRO A 114 -5.20 12.23 -5.62
C PRO A 114 -4.23 12.83 -6.65
N LEU A 115 -3.73 14.05 -6.40
CA LEU A 115 -2.75 14.69 -7.26
C LEU A 115 -1.36 14.04 -7.09
N PHE A 116 -0.99 13.72 -5.85
CA PHE A 116 0.22 12.94 -5.56
C PHE A 116 0.18 11.59 -6.26
N GLU A 117 -0.91 10.82 -6.13
CA GLU A 117 -1.07 9.51 -6.78
C GLU A 117 -0.90 9.62 -8.30
N ALA A 118 -1.61 10.57 -8.93
CA ALA A 118 -1.55 10.77 -10.38
C ALA A 118 -0.14 11.16 -10.87
N TYR A 119 0.61 11.98 -10.11
CA TYR A 119 1.99 12.32 -10.45
C TYR A 119 2.97 11.20 -10.12
N SER A 120 2.78 10.45 -9.05
CA SER A 120 3.62 9.29 -8.71
C SER A 120 3.55 8.27 -9.83
N ASP A 121 2.34 7.90 -10.26
CA ASP A 121 2.11 6.99 -11.38
C ASP A 121 2.82 7.46 -12.66
N ALA A 122 2.69 8.75 -12.97
CA ALA A 122 3.26 9.33 -14.19
C ALA A 122 4.79 9.44 -14.14
N CYS A 123 5.36 9.83 -12.99
CA CYS A 123 6.79 9.87 -12.75
C CYS A 123 7.38 8.46 -12.81
N HIS A 124 6.79 7.50 -12.09
CA HIS A 124 7.22 6.10 -12.07
C HIS A 124 7.18 5.46 -13.46
N ALA A 125 6.07 5.63 -14.19
CA ALA A 125 5.93 5.13 -15.55
C ALA A 125 6.99 5.71 -16.50
N GLY A 126 7.41 6.96 -16.28
CA GLY A 126 8.45 7.61 -17.08
C GLY A 126 9.86 7.05 -16.88
N LEU A 127 10.10 6.32 -15.79
CA LEU A 127 11.37 5.66 -15.48
C LEU A 127 11.55 4.33 -16.23
N ASN A 128 10.50 3.80 -16.87
CA ASN A 128 10.52 2.52 -17.60
C ASN A 128 11.09 1.35 -16.78
N VAL A 129 10.73 1.28 -15.50
CA VAL A 129 11.10 0.15 -14.64
C VAL A 129 10.45 -1.13 -15.21
N PRO A 130 11.20 -2.25 -15.32
CA PRO A 130 10.64 -3.53 -15.74
C PRO A 130 9.44 -3.93 -14.86
N ASP A 131 8.51 -4.71 -15.42
CA ASP A 131 7.38 -5.22 -14.66
C ASP A 131 7.83 -6.39 -13.76
N GLU A 132 7.23 -6.52 -12.58
CA GLU A 132 7.51 -7.60 -11.64
C GLU A 132 7.28 -9.00 -12.24
N SER A 133 6.34 -9.13 -13.19
CA SER A 133 6.10 -10.37 -13.94
C SER A 133 7.30 -10.82 -14.79
N THR A 134 8.33 -9.98 -14.93
CA THR A 134 9.59 -10.34 -15.59
C THR A 134 10.59 -11.02 -14.64
N LEU A 135 10.26 -11.17 -13.36
CA LEU A 135 11.09 -11.92 -12.41
C LEU A 135 11.30 -13.37 -12.88
N THR A 136 12.54 -13.84 -12.74
CA THR A 136 12.87 -15.24 -12.96
C THR A 136 12.32 -16.10 -11.83
N SER A 137 12.18 -17.42 -12.02
CA SER A 137 11.77 -18.33 -10.94
C SER A 137 12.66 -18.20 -9.69
N ALA A 138 13.96 -17.99 -9.88
CA ALA A 138 14.89 -17.74 -8.77
C ALA A 138 14.60 -16.40 -8.04
N GLY A 139 14.22 -15.37 -8.79
CA GLY A 139 13.78 -14.09 -8.22
C GLY A 139 12.49 -14.24 -7.41
N ILE A 140 11.51 -14.99 -7.93
CA ILE A 140 10.25 -15.27 -7.22
C ILE A 140 10.52 -16.09 -5.93
N GLU A 141 11.41 -17.07 -5.99
CA GLU A 141 11.85 -17.82 -4.80
C GLU A 141 12.51 -16.91 -3.75
N THR A 142 13.28 -15.92 -4.18
CA THR A 142 13.91 -14.92 -3.29
C THR A 142 12.85 -14.05 -2.62
N VAL A 143 11.85 -13.58 -3.38
CA VAL A 143 10.70 -12.84 -2.81
C VAL A 143 9.96 -13.67 -1.77
N TYR A 144 9.72 -14.96 -2.06
CA TYR A 144 9.05 -15.85 -1.12
C TYR A 144 9.82 -16.02 0.19
N ASP A 145 11.14 -16.24 0.12
CA ASP A 145 11.99 -16.36 1.31
C ASP A 145 12.00 -15.07 2.13
N PHE A 146 12.12 -13.94 1.45
CA PHE A 146 12.03 -12.64 2.09
C PHE A 146 10.69 -12.41 2.80
N TRP A 147 9.57 -12.80 2.20
CA TRP A 147 8.26 -12.69 2.85
C TRP A 147 8.09 -13.66 4.02
N LEU A 148 8.77 -14.80 4.03
CA LEU A 148 8.82 -15.66 5.22
C LEU A 148 9.55 -14.96 6.37
N ASP A 149 10.69 -14.33 6.11
CA ASP A 149 11.46 -13.58 7.10
C ASP A 149 10.64 -12.40 7.67
N GLN A 150 9.94 -11.67 6.80
CA GLN A 150 8.99 -10.64 7.22
C GLN A 150 7.88 -11.20 8.11
N ALA A 151 7.26 -12.31 7.69
CA ALA A 151 6.18 -12.92 8.45
C ALA A 151 6.64 -13.41 9.83
N GLU A 152 7.88 -13.92 9.94
CA GLU A 152 8.48 -14.29 11.23
C GLU A 152 8.66 -13.05 12.11
N CYS A 153 9.33 -12.00 11.62
CA CYS A 153 9.53 -10.75 12.36
C CYS A 153 8.20 -10.14 12.85
N LEU A 154 7.18 -10.07 11.99
CA LEU A 154 5.88 -9.55 12.36
C LEU A 154 5.20 -10.40 13.45
N ARG A 155 5.32 -11.73 13.41
CA ARG A 155 4.79 -12.60 14.47
C ARG A 155 5.52 -12.39 15.80
N GLU A 156 6.84 -12.13 15.76
CA GLU A 156 7.61 -11.80 16.97
C GLU A 156 7.17 -10.48 17.61
N LEU A 157 6.73 -9.50 16.80
CA LEU A 157 6.12 -8.25 17.26
C LEU A 157 4.67 -8.41 17.76
N GLY A 158 4.08 -9.60 17.58
CA GLY A 158 2.73 -9.92 18.06
C GLY A 158 1.61 -9.80 17.03
N TYR A 159 1.94 -9.56 15.75
CA TYR A 159 0.95 -9.51 14.68
C TYR A 159 0.44 -10.89 14.30
N ALA A 160 -0.85 -10.97 13.96
CA ALA A 160 -1.50 -12.21 13.54
C ALA A 160 -1.35 -12.47 12.03
N VAL A 161 -0.12 -12.79 11.60
CA VAL A 161 0.18 -13.14 10.20
C VAL A 161 -0.14 -14.62 9.96
N PRO A 162 -1.05 -14.99 9.02
CA PRO A 162 -1.38 -16.37 8.72
C PRO A 162 -0.18 -17.12 8.12
N ASP A 163 -0.24 -18.45 8.14
CA ASP A 163 0.76 -19.28 7.49
C ASP A 163 0.84 -18.98 5.99
N ALA A 164 2.05 -19.02 5.45
CA ALA A 164 2.29 -18.84 4.03
C ALA A 164 1.71 -20.02 3.21
N PRO A 165 1.33 -19.80 1.94
CA PRO A 165 1.13 -20.91 1.01
C PRO A 165 2.43 -21.72 0.86
N SER A 166 2.37 -22.91 0.27
CA SER A 166 3.62 -23.62 -0.05
C SER A 166 4.44 -22.83 -1.08
N ARG A 167 5.77 -23.00 -1.06
CA ARG A 167 6.67 -22.39 -2.05
C ARG A 167 6.26 -22.72 -3.49
N GLU A 168 5.90 -23.98 -3.75
CA GLU A 168 5.43 -24.44 -5.06
C GLU A 168 4.18 -23.66 -5.50
N THR A 169 3.16 -23.58 -4.64
CA THR A 169 1.95 -22.80 -4.94
C THR A 169 2.25 -21.33 -5.13
N PHE A 170 3.19 -20.76 -4.36
CA PHE A 170 3.61 -19.38 -4.51
C PHE A 170 4.24 -19.11 -5.87
N VAL A 171 5.28 -19.89 -6.23
CA VAL A 171 6.02 -19.72 -7.48
C VAL A 171 5.15 -19.94 -8.72
N GLU A 172 4.24 -20.92 -8.67
CA GLU A 172 3.34 -21.23 -9.80
C GLU A 172 2.28 -20.16 -10.08
N ASN A 173 1.87 -19.40 -9.05
CA ASN A 173 0.75 -18.46 -9.13
C ASN A 173 1.21 -17.00 -8.90
N TYR A 174 2.51 -16.73 -9.03
CA TYR A 174 3.04 -15.38 -8.88
C TYR A 174 2.87 -14.56 -10.17
N PRO A 175 2.47 -13.28 -10.11
CA PRO A 175 2.23 -12.44 -8.92
C PRO A 175 0.76 -12.45 -8.41
N GLU A 176 -0.09 -13.35 -8.88
CA GLU A 176 -1.51 -13.41 -8.50
C GLU A 176 -1.76 -13.86 -7.05
N VAL A 177 -0.75 -14.42 -6.37
CA VAL A 177 -0.83 -14.80 -4.96
C VAL A 177 -0.93 -13.56 -4.06
N ASP A 178 -2.10 -13.39 -3.45
CA ASP A 178 -2.38 -12.27 -2.55
C ASP A 178 -1.92 -12.52 -1.10
N TRP A 179 -0.73 -13.10 -0.91
CA TRP A 179 -0.13 -13.32 0.41
C TRP A 179 1.06 -12.39 0.61
N VAL A 180 0.84 -11.25 1.28
CA VAL A 180 1.90 -10.29 1.64
C VAL A 180 1.85 -10.05 3.14
N PRO A 181 2.91 -10.35 3.93
CA PRO A 181 2.88 -10.33 5.40
C PRO A 181 2.33 -9.03 6.01
N TYR A 182 2.69 -7.88 5.44
CA TYR A 182 2.23 -6.58 5.91
C TYR A 182 0.73 -6.31 5.75
N ARG A 183 0.01 -7.11 4.95
CA ARG A 183 -1.45 -6.98 4.80
C ARG A 183 -2.21 -7.20 6.10
N TRP A 184 -1.62 -7.92 7.05
CA TRP A 184 -2.23 -8.23 8.35
C TRP A 184 -1.82 -7.26 9.47
N VAL A 185 -1.03 -6.23 9.16
CA VAL A 185 -0.65 -5.19 10.11
C VAL A 185 -1.73 -4.09 10.11
N PRO A 186 -2.26 -3.68 11.27
CA PRO A 186 -3.15 -2.53 11.37
C PRO A 186 -2.50 -1.27 10.80
N ILE A 187 -3.27 -0.45 10.06
CA ILE A 187 -2.71 0.71 9.36
C ILE A 187 -2.11 1.76 10.31
N ASP A 188 -2.61 1.85 11.55
CA ASP A 188 -2.11 2.72 12.61
C ASP A 188 -0.82 2.22 13.26
N GLU A 189 -0.45 0.96 13.03
CA GLU A 189 0.78 0.33 13.52
C GLU A 189 1.79 0.06 12.39
N LEU A 190 1.39 0.26 11.12
CA LEU A 190 2.18 -0.07 9.95
C LEU A 190 3.57 0.58 9.96
N ALA A 191 3.65 1.88 10.29
CA ALA A 191 4.93 2.59 10.30
C ALA A 191 5.94 2.01 11.32
N GLU A 192 5.46 1.59 12.50
CA GLU A 192 6.32 0.97 13.52
C GLU A 192 6.78 -0.43 13.08
N ALA A 193 5.88 -1.19 12.47
CA ALA A 193 6.21 -2.50 11.89
C ALA A 193 7.18 -2.39 10.70
N GLU A 194 7.07 -1.36 9.89
CA GLU A 194 7.99 -1.09 8.76
C GLU A 194 9.39 -0.67 9.24
N GLU A 195 9.48 0.07 10.36
CA GLU A 195 10.77 0.41 10.98
C GLU A 195 11.45 -0.80 11.63
N SER A 196 10.66 -1.75 12.14
CA SER A 196 11.14 -2.88 12.93
C SER A 196 11.48 -4.12 12.10
N CYS A 197 10.85 -4.29 10.93
CA CYS A 197 10.99 -5.49 10.10
C CYS A 197 11.52 -5.17 8.69
N PRO A 198 12.14 -6.14 7.99
CA PRO A 198 12.74 -5.92 6.67
C PRO A 198 11.74 -5.43 5.61
N GLN A 199 12.13 -4.46 4.75
CA GLN A 199 11.23 -3.81 3.77
C GLN A 199 11.37 -4.31 2.33
N SER A 200 12.57 -4.67 1.89
CA SER A 200 12.82 -5.15 0.52
C SER A 200 13.70 -6.41 0.53
N PRO A 201 13.47 -7.38 -0.38
CA PRO A 201 14.43 -8.45 -0.63
C PRO A 201 15.75 -7.95 -1.26
N TRP A 202 15.75 -6.70 -1.73
CA TRP A 202 16.81 -6.12 -2.55
C TRP A 202 17.53 -4.94 -1.87
N ASP A 203 17.20 -4.66 -0.59
CA ASP A 203 17.87 -3.67 0.25
C ASP A 203 19.15 -4.22 0.93
#